data_AF-A0A2V9QLI9-F1
#
_entry.id   AF-A0A2V9QLI9-F1
#
_cell.length_a   1.000
_cell.length_b   1.000
_cell.length_c   1.000
_cell.angle_alpha   90.00
_cell.angle_beta   90.00
_cell.angle_gamma   90.00
#
_symmetry.space_group_name_H-M   'P 1'
#
loop_
_entity.id
_entity.type
_entity.pdbx_description
1 polymer ?
#
loop_
_entity_poly.entity_id
_entity_poly.type
_entity_poly.pdbx_seq_one_letter_code
_entity_poly.pdbx_strand_id
1 'polypeptide(L)'
;MLLAMRSVSSVKKAAIAIFFACLLPIAVTSGYWTQRPDPHSRCQALLSGVPLYPAKHLSARQLTHEAEFAEDLAIRYADACCGPRSGHFESMEEYGRRRDECMAQFFQVVALAYGTTENEIRASLTRRRPELDAASMISFFIIYVWLANALAFRILRGRNYESLGTKVILLYAALLMGAVFVHAGNIWCDTMEAIRLGNGHGSYRDRVPWDHHAAAEYVVGILVFCGAAVIQRRTAALESSSQRLPTEQV
;
A
#
# COMPACT_ATOMS: atom_id res chain seq x y z
N MET A 1 4.75 -19.29 -34.89
CA MET A 1 4.12 -20.11 -33.82
C MET A 1 4.88 -20.02 -32.49
N LEU A 2 6.21 -20.18 -32.47
CA LEU A 2 7.06 -20.06 -31.26
C LEU A 2 7.00 -18.68 -30.54
N LEU A 3 6.88 -17.57 -31.28
CA LEU A 3 6.71 -16.21 -30.75
C LEU A 3 5.39 -16.03 -29.97
N ALA A 4 4.31 -16.63 -30.45
CA ALA A 4 3.00 -16.60 -29.77
C ALA A 4 3.04 -17.43 -28.48
N MET A 5 3.72 -18.58 -28.49
CA MET A 5 3.82 -19.45 -27.31
C MET A 5 4.72 -18.87 -26.20
N ARG A 6 5.84 -18.20 -26.54
CA ARG A 6 6.70 -17.48 -25.56
C ARG A 6 6.02 -16.24 -24.97
N SER A 7 5.28 -15.50 -25.79
CA SER A 7 4.48 -14.35 -25.37
C SER A 7 3.37 -14.76 -24.40
N VAL A 8 2.60 -15.80 -24.72
CA VAL A 8 1.53 -16.32 -23.86
C VAL A 8 2.08 -16.89 -22.54
N SER A 9 3.24 -17.55 -22.55
CA SER A 9 3.90 -18.03 -21.32
C SER A 9 4.34 -16.88 -20.40
N SER A 10 4.89 -15.81 -20.97
CA SER A 10 5.38 -14.66 -20.20
C SER A 10 4.24 -13.79 -19.66
N VAL A 11 3.16 -13.63 -20.45
CA VAL A 11 1.93 -12.95 -20.01
C VAL A 11 1.24 -13.73 -18.88
N LYS A 12 1.17 -15.06 -18.98
CA LYS A 12 0.64 -15.92 -17.90
C LYS A 12 1.46 -15.82 -16.62
N LYS A 13 2.80 -15.86 -16.71
CA LYS A 13 3.70 -15.69 -15.55
C LYS A 13 3.55 -14.31 -14.90
N ALA A 14 3.45 -13.25 -15.70
CA ALA A 14 3.23 -11.90 -15.21
C ALA A 14 1.86 -11.73 -14.54
N ALA A 15 0.78 -12.26 -15.15
CA ALA A 15 -0.55 -12.25 -14.55
C ALA A 15 -0.58 -13.01 -13.22
N ILE A 16 0.10 -14.16 -13.13
CA ILE A 16 0.23 -14.93 -11.90
C ILE A 16 1.01 -14.13 -10.83
N ALA A 17 2.14 -13.51 -11.20
CA ALA A 17 2.94 -12.71 -10.28
C ALA A 17 2.17 -11.48 -9.75
N ILE A 18 1.41 -10.79 -10.62
CA ILE A 18 0.54 -9.67 -10.24
C ILE A 18 -0.58 -10.15 -9.33
N PHE A 19 -1.23 -11.27 -9.68
CA PHE A 19 -2.28 -11.86 -8.85
C PHE A 19 -1.77 -12.18 -7.44
N PHE A 20 -0.62 -12.85 -7.33
CA PHE A 20 0.00 -13.12 -6.04
C PHE A 20 0.49 -11.86 -5.33
N ALA A 21 0.99 -10.85 -6.06
CA ALA A 21 1.36 -9.56 -5.47
C ALA A 21 0.15 -8.86 -4.85
N CYS A 22 -1.01 -8.83 -5.53
CA CYS A 22 -2.24 -8.27 -4.99
C CYS A 22 -2.79 -9.07 -3.79
N LEU A 23 -2.56 -10.39 -3.76
CA LEU A 23 -2.99 -11.24 -2.65
C LEU A 23 -2.03 -11.25 -1.47
N LEU A 24 -0.76 -10.89 -1.64
CA LEU A 24 0.25 -10.94 -0.59
C LEU A 24 -0.15 -10.09 0.64
N PRO A 25 -0.60 -8.82 0.49
CA PRO A 25 -1.07 -8.03 1.64
C PRO A 25 -2.33 -8.63 2.26
N ILE A 26 -3.25 -9.12 1.42
CA ILE A 26 -4.52 -9.72 1.87
C ILE A 26 -4.27 -11.01 2.68
N ALA A 27 -3.31 -11.82 2.28
CA ALA A 27 -2.93 -13.04 3.00
C ALA A 27 -2.23 -12.76 4.33
N VAL A 28 -1.47 -11.65 4.44
CA VAL A 28 -0.87 -11.23 5.71
C VAL A 28 -1.92 -10.58 6.64
N THR A 29 -3.02 -10.04 6.08
CA THR A 29 -4.15 -9.49 6.85
C THR A 29 -5.29 -10.48 7.12
N SER A 30 -5.33 -11.65 6.44
CA SER A 30 -6.37 -12.67 6.60
C SER A 30 -6.26 -13.37 7.96
N GLY A 31 -6.85 -12.71 8.95
CA GLY A 31 -6.88 -13.13 10.36
C GLY A 31 -7.51 -12.07 11.27
N TYR A 32 -7.73 -10.84 10.76
CA TYR A 32 -8.22 -9.70 11.53
C TYR A 32 -9.45 -9.02 10.92
N TRP A 33 -10.24 -9.76 10.14
CA TRP A 33 -11.54 -9.30 9.63
C TRP A 33 -12.60 -9.47 10.71
N THR A 34 -12.45 -8.79 11.84
CA THR A 34 -13.55 -8.64 12.79
C THR A 34 -14.51 -7.60 12.24
N GLN A 35 -15.79 -7.93 12.18
CA GLN A 35 -16.86 -6.98 11.81
C GLN A 35 -16.77 -5.78 12.75
N ARG A 36 -16.39 -4.61 12.22
CA ARG A 36 -16.23 -3.39 13.03
C ARG A 36 -17.59 -2.70 13.19
N PRO A 37 -17.91 -2.18 14.38
CA PRO A 37 -19.20 -1.54 14.63
C PRO A 37 -19.42 -0.32 13.72
N ASP A 38 -20.69 -0.07 13.41
CA ASP A 38 -21.11 1.08 12.59
C ASP A 38 -20.75 2.41 13.26
N PRO A 39 -20.60 3.50 12.49
CA PRO A 39 -20.35 4.83 13.05
C PRO A 39 -21.49 5.24 13.99
N HIS A 40 -21.18 5.44 15.28
CA HIS A 40 -22.12 5.98 16.24
C HIS A 40 -21.73 7.41 16.63
N SER A 41 -22.72 8.29 16.79
CA SER A 41 -22.53 9.65 17.31
C SER A 41 -22.29 9.70 18.82
N ARG A 42 -22.14 8.54 19.48
CA ARG A 42 -21.91 8.41 20.92
C ARG A 42 -20.82 7.39 21.19
N CYS A 43 -19.71 7.83 21.81
CA CYS A 43 -18.58 6.97 22.16
C CYS A 43 -19.00 5.76 23.03
N GLN A 44 -19.94 5.95 23.96
CA GLN A 44 -20.39 4.89 24.87
C GLN A 44 -21.09 3.71 24.17
N ALA A 45 -21.81 3.97 23.06
CA ALA A 45 -22.44 2.90 22.26
C ALA A 45 -21.39 2.03 21.56
N LEU A 46 -20.23 2.62 21.23
CA LEU A 46 -19.11 1.92 20.63
C LEU A 46 -18.38 1.04 21.66
N LEU A 47 -18.25 1.52 22.91
CA LEU A 47 -17.63 0.78 24.02
C LEU A 47 -18.40 -0.48 24.44
N SER A 48 -19.73 -0.50 24.27
CA SER A 48 -20.55 -1.69 24.55
C SER A 48 -20.42 -2.82 23.52
N GLY A 49 -19.90 -2.54 22.32
CA GLY A 49 -19.76 -3.51 21.23
C GLY A 49 -18.38 -4.19 21.17
N VAL A 50 -17.50 -3.92 22.13
CA VAL A 50 -16.10 -4.37 22.10
C VAL A 50 -16.01 -5.82 22.55
N PRO A 51 -15.50 -6.74 21.70
CA PRO A 51 -15.25 -8.11 22.14
C PRO A 51 -14.03 -8.13 23.06
N LEU A 52 -14.27 -8.09 24.37
CA LEU A 52 -13.21 -8.32 25.35
C LEU A 52 -12.85 -9.82 25.34
N TYR A 53 -11.66 -10.14 24.80
CA TYR A 53 -11.06 -11.47 24.87
C TYR A 53 -10.96 -11.96 26.34
N PRO A 54 -11.13 -13.26 26.60
CA PRO A 54 -11.03 -13.83 27.95
C PRO A 54 -9.60 -13.91 28.50
N ALA A 55 -8.58 -13.46 27.74
CA ALA A 55 -7.19 -13.53 28.15
C ALA A 55 -6.88 -12.50 29.24
N LYS A 56 -6.17 -12.90 30.30
CA LYS A 56 -5.79 -12.01 31.41
C LYS A 56 -4.66 -11.03 31.06
N HIS A 57 -3.87 -11.35 30.04
CA HIS A 57 -2.79 -10.50 29.51
C HIS A 57 -2.76 -10.57 27.98
N LEU A 58 -2.51 -9.43 27.35
CA LEU A 58 -2.35 -9.32 25.90
C LEU A 58 -0.87 -9.46 25.52
N SER A 59 -0.58 -10.21 24.45
CA SER A 59 0.72 -10.10 23.78
C SER A 59 0.91 -8.68 23.23
N ALA A 60 2.17 -8.25 23.00
CA ALA A 60 2.44 -6.94 22.39
C ALA A 60 1.66 -6.72 21.07
N ARG A 61 1.50 -7.78 20.28
CA ARG A 61 0.73 -7.77 19.03
C ARG A 61 -0.76 -7.52 19.25
N GLN A 62 -1.34 -8.14 20.28
CA GLN A 62 -2.75 -7.95 20.65
C GLN A 62 -2.96 -6.58 21.28
N LEU A 63 -2.03 -6.09 22.10
CA LEU A 63 -2.11 -4.74 22.68
C LEU A 63 -2.12 -3.65 21.58
N THR A 64 -1.24 -3.77 20.58
CA THR A 64 -1.26 -2.89 19.40
C THR A 64 -2.59 -3.00 18.64
N HIS A 65 -3.14 -4.21 18.49
CA HIS A 65 -4.44 -4.38 17.83
C HIS A 65 -5.57 -3.64 18.57
N GLU A 66 -5.66 -3.80 19.89
CA GLU A 66 -6.64 -3.09 20.72
C GLU A 66 -6.48 -1.57 20.61
N ALA A 67 -5.24 -1.08 20.62
CA ALA A 67 -4.97 0.35 20.47
C ALA A 67 -5.39 0.89 19.10
N GLU A 68 -5.06 0.18 18.02
CA GLU A 68 -5.44 0.55 16.65
C GLU A 68 -6.96 0.50 16.42
N PHE A 69 -7.64 -0.43 17.09
CA PHE A 69 -9.09 -0.53 17.10
C PHE A 69 -9.73 0.64 17.86
N ALA A 70 -9.21 0.99 19.03
CA ALA A 70 -9.63 2.18 19.79
C ALA A 70 -9.47 3.47 18.98
N GLU A 71 -8.32 3.63 18.30
CA GLU A 71 -8.04 4.78 17.45
C GLU A 71 -9.02 4.86 16.27
N ASP A 72 -9.34 3.74 15.62
CA ASP A 72 -10.36 3.69 14.55
C ASP A 72 -11.74 4.09 15.10
N LEU A 73 -12.13 3.53 16.24
CA LEU A 73 -13.41 3.80 16.88
C LEU A 73 -13.58 5.29 17.23
N ALA A 74 -12.54 5.88 17.78
CA ALA A 74 -12.47 7.30 18.13
C ALA A 74 -12.58 8.20 16.89
N ILE A 75 -11.91 7.83 15.78
CA ILE A 75 -12.00 8.56 14.51
C ILE A 75 -13.43 8.47 13.95
N ARG A 76 -14.05 7.29 13.91
CA ARG A 76 -15.44 7.12 13.43
C ARG A 76 -16.44 7.91 14.26
N TYR A 77 -16.25 7.90 15.59
CA TYR A 77 -17.04 8.74 16.48
C TYR A 77 -16.88 10.21 16.13
N ALA A 78 -15.63 10.70 16.04
CA ALA A 78 -15.34 12.10 15.72
C ALA A 78 -15.88 12.51 14.34
N ASP A 79 -15.74 11.65 13.33
CA ASP A 79 -16.27 11.86 11.98
C ASP A 79 -17.80 12.01 11.99
N ALA A 80 -18.50 11.17 12.78
CA ALA A 80 -19.94 11.20 12.88
C ALA A 80 -20.47 12.36 13.75
N CYS A 81 -19.78 12.71 14.83
CA CYS A 81 -20.28 13.69 15.80
C CYS A 81 -19.85 15.13 15.50
N CYS A 82 -18.64 15.33 14.97
CA CYS A 82 -18.04 16.65 14.78
C CYS A 82 -17.07 16.70 13.59
N GLY A 83 -17.17 15.79 12.62
CA GLY A 83 -16.33 15.78 11.42
C GLY A 83 -16.76 16.83 10.41
N PRO A 84 -15.91 17.24 9.45
CA PRO A 84 -16.24 18.27 8.44
C PRO A 84 -17.53 18.01 7.64
N ARG A 85 -17.92 16.74 7.52
CA ARG A 85 -19.13 16.30 6.80
C ARG A 85 -20.30 15.94 7.73
N SER A 86 -20.16 16.12 9.04
CA SER A 86 -21.18 15.74 10.04
C SER A 86 -22.37 16.70 10.10
N GLY A 87 -22.23 17.93 9.58
CA GLY A 87 -23.18 19.01 9.82
C GLY A 87 -23.06 19.66 11.22
N HIS A 88 -22.15 19.16 12.06
CA HIS A 88 -21.86 19.65 13.41
C HIS A 88 -20.37 19.99 13.58
N PHE A 89 -19.67 20.27 12.47
CA PHE A 89 -18.26 20.64 12.48
C PHE A 89 -18.07 22.04 13.06
N GLU A 90 -17.33 22.14 14.16
CA GLU A 90 -16.92 23.42 14.74
C GLU A 90 -15.50 23.80 14.29
N SER A 91 -14.52 22.93 14.55
CA SER A 91 -13.13 23.13 14.17
C SER A 91 -12.35 21.82 14.17
N MET A 92 -11.15 21.81 13.57
CA MET A 92 -10.25 20.66 13.63
C MET A 92 -9.71 20.41 15.05
N GLU A 93 -9.65 21.46 15.89
CA GLU A 93 -9.26 21.34 17.29
C GLU A 93 -10.32 20.61 18.10
N GLU A 94 -11.60 20.99 17.94
CA GLU A 94 -12.71 20.29 18.57
C GLU A 94 -12.82 18.84 18.10
N TYR A 95 -12.62 18.61 16.78
CA TYR A 95 -12.53 17.27 16.23
C TYR A 95 -11.44 16.41 16.92
N GLY A 96 -10.23 16.97 17.02
CA GLY A 96 -9.09 16.30 17.67
C GLY A 96 -9.38 16.00 19.13
N ARG A 97 -9.95 16.97 19.87
CA ARG A 97 -10.33 16.81 21.27
C ARG A 97 -11.34 15.67 21.46
N ARG A 98 -12.42 15.65 20.68
CA ARG A 98 -13.46 14.61 20.78
C ARG A 98 -12.96 13.22 20.44
N ARG A 99 -12.11 13.11 19.42
CA ARG A 99 -11.40 11.87 19.08
C ARG A 99 -10.57 11.40 20.28
N ASP A 100 -9.73 12.27 20.84
CA ASP A 100 -8.79 11.89 21.90
C ASP A 100 -9.50 11.53 23.21
N GLU A 101 -10.62 12.21 23.53
CA GLU A 101 -11.50 11.85 24.66
C GLU A 101 -12.10 10.46 24.51
N CYS A 102 -12.65 10.14 23.33
CA CYS A 102 -13.22 8.81 23.08
C CYS A 102 -12.15 7.72 23.11
N MET A 103 -10.97 7.99 22.53
CA MET A 103 -9.83 7.07 22.58
C MET A 103 -9.37 6.82 24.02
N ALA A 104 -9.31 7.85 24.87
CA ALA A 104 -8.93 7.71 26.27
C ALA A 104 -9.91 6.84 27.07
N GLN A 105 -11.23 7.02 26.86
CA GLN A 105 -12.25 6.16 27.48
C GLN A 105 -12.08 4.69 27.09
N PHE A 106 -11.74 4.42 25.83
CA PHE A 106 -11.47 3.06 25.38
C PHE A 106 -10.22 2.48 26.05
N PHE A 107 -9.14 3.25 26.10
CA PHE A 107 -7.90 2.83 26.75
C PHE A 107 -8.10 2.48 28.22
N GLN A 108 -8.98 3.20 28.93
CA GLN A 108 -9.36 2.87 30.31
C GLN A 108 -10.04 1.50 30.41
N VAL A 109 -11.00 1.21 29.51
CA VAL A 109 -11.69 -0.08 29.48
C VAL A 109 -10.70 -1.22 29.22
N VAL A 110 -9.80 -1.07 28.24
CA VAL A 110 -8.77 -2.07 27.91
C VAL A 110 -7.78 -2.24 29.06
N ALA A 111 -7.32 -1.14 29.66
CA ALA A 111 -6.40 -1.15 30.80
C ALA A 111 -6.96 -1.96 31.97
N LEU A 112 -8.23 -1.72 32.31
CA LEU A 112 -8.94 -2.45 33.35
C LEU A 112 -9.16 -3.92 33.00
N ALA A 113 -9.55 -4.22 31.76
CA ALA A 113 -9.83 -5.59 31.33
C ALA A 113 -8.58 -6.50 31.32
N TYR A 114 -7.41 -5.95 30.96
CA TYR A 114 -6.21 -6.74 30.71
C TYR A 114 -5.06 -6.46 31.69
N GLY A 115 -5.29 -5.66 32.73
CA GLY A 115 -4.27 -5.31 33.72
C GLY A 115 -3.05 -4.62 33.11
N THR A 116 -3.27 -3.74 32.13
CA THR A 116 -2.23 -2.91 31.48
C THR A 116 -2.49 -1.44 31.78
N THR A 117 -1.60 -0.54 31.38
CA THR A 117 -1.75 0.91 31.58
C THR A 117 -2.13 1.62 30.29
N GLU A 118 -2.84 2.75 30.39
CA GLU A 118 -3.12 3.61 29.23
C GLU A 118 -1.85 4.02 28.48
N ASN A 119 -0.76 4.26 29.21
CA ASN A 119 0.53 4.62 28.62
C ASN A 119 1.12 3.48 27.78
N GLU A 120 1.00 2.23 28.22
CA GLU A 120 1.43 1.05 27.45
C GLU A 120 0.57 0.84 26.20
N ILE A 121 -0.74 1.06 26.30
CA ILE A 121 -1.67 0.98 25.17
C ILE A 121 -1.33 2.07 24.15
N ARG A 122 -1.19 3.32 24.59
CA ARG A 122 -0.82 4.47 23.73
C ARG A 122 0.55 4.27 23.09
N ALA A 123 1.54 3.81 23.84
CA ALA A 123 2.86 3.48 23.32
C ALA A 123 2.83 2.30 22.34
N SER A 124 1.79 1.45 22.37
CA SER A 124 1.65 0.36 21.41
C SER A 124 1.24 0.83 20.01
N LEU A 125 0.67 2.03 19.87
CA LEU A 125 0.35 2.66 18.57
C LEU A 125 1.58 3.00 17.74
N THR A 126 2.74 3.19 18.37
CA THR A 126 4.01 3.47 17.67
C THR A 126 4.70 2.19 17.20
N ARG A 127 4.27 1.02 17.69
CA ARG A 127 4.81 -0.29 17.29
C ARG A 127 4.20 -0.73 15.97
N ARG A 128 4.70 -0.15 14.89
CA ARG A 128 4.33 -0.52 13.52
C ARG A 128 4.89 -1.89 13.15
N ARG A 129 4.16 -2.65 12.32
CA ARG A 129 4.54 -4.00 11.90
C ARG A 129 5.33 -3.93 10.59
N PRO A 130 6.67 -4.05 10.61
CA PRO A 130 7.48 -3.89 9.41
C PRO A 130 7.16 -4.94 8.34
N GLU A 131 6.60 -6.08 8.72
CA GLU A 131 6.23 -7.15 7.79
C GLU A 131 5.07 -6.75 6.88
N LEU A 132 4.08 -6.02 7.42
CA LEU A 132 2.95 -5.52 6.64
C LEU A 132 3.40 -4.44 5.66
N ASP A 133 4.32 -3.60 6.11
CA ASP A 133 4.89 -2.53 5.31
C ASP A 133 5.71 -3.09 4.17
N ALA A 134 6.61 -4.04 4.47
CA ALA A 134 7.38 -4.76 3.48
C ALA A 134 6.46 -5.47 2.47
N ALA A 135 5.41 -6.16 2.93
CA ALA A 135 4.47 -6.83 2.03
C ALA A 135 3.76 -5.84 1.10
N SER A 136 3.28 -4.72 1.64
CA SER A 136 2.65 -3.64 0.85
C SER A 136 3.61 -3.05 -0.18
N MET A 137 4.82 -2.68 0.24
CA MET A 137 5.85 -2.10 -0.63
C MET A 137 6.31 -3.07 -1.72
N ILE A 138 6.58 -4.34 -1.36
CA ILE A 138 7.01 -5.37 -2.32
C ILE A 138 5.89 -5.63 -3.35
N SER A 139 4.64 -5.71 -2.91
CA SER A 139 3.52 -5.93 -3.82
C SER A 139 3.38 -4.81 -4.86
N PHE A 140 3.47 -3.56 -4.42
CA PHE A 140 3.47 -2.41 -5.32
C PHE A 140 4.67 -2.43 -6.27
N PHE A 141 5.86 -2.71 -5.75
CA PHE A 141 7.09 -2.74 -6.55
C PHE A 141 6.99 -3.77 -7.69
N ILE A 142 6.43 -4.96 -7.43
CA ILE A 142 6.20 -5.99 -8.46
C ILE A 142 5.27 -5.47 -9.57
N ILE A 143 4.15 -4.84 -9.19
CA ILE A 143 3.18 -4.25 -10.13
C ILE A 143 3.85 -3.15 -10.97
N TYR A 144 4.63 -2.29 -10.32
CA TYR A 144 5.31 -1.20 -10.97
C TYR A 144 6.39 -1.68 -11.96
N VAL A 145 7.22 -2.65 -11.58
CA VAL A 145 8.24 -3.24 -12.46
C VAL A 145 7.57 -3.85 -13.70
N TRP A 146 6.45 -4.54 -13.52
CA TRP A 146 5.68 -5.06 -14.65
C TRP A 146 5.18 -3.95 -15.57
N LEU A 147 4.59 -2.89 -15.01
CA LEU A 147 4.07 -1.75 -15.76
C LEU A 147 5.20 -1.04 -16.54
N ALA A 148 6.33 -0.76 -15.88
CA ALA A 148 7.50 -0.15 -16.49
C ALA A 148 8.02 -0.98 -17.67
N ASN A 149 8.12 -2.29 -17.50
CA ASN A 149 8.54 -3.21 -18.55
C ASN A 149 7.56 -3.26 -19.73
N ALA A 150 6.25 -3.32 -19.47
CA ALA A 150 5.21 -3.32 -20.48
C ALA A 150 5.20 -1.99 -21.28
N LEU A 151 5.36 -0.86 -20.61
CA LEU A 151 5.43 0.46 -21.24
C LEU A 151 6.70 0.61 -22.08
N ALA A 152 7.86 0.24 -21.54
CA ALA A 152 9.14 0.25 -22.27
C ALA A 152 9.06 -0.62 -23.53
N PHE A 153 8.51 -1.83 -23.43
CA PHE A 153 8.27 -2.69 -24.59
C PHE A 153 7.37 -2.01 -25.63
N ARG A 154 6.24 -1.42 -25.22
CA ARG A 154 5.33 -0.73 -26.15
C ARG A 154 5.97 0.47 -26.84
N ILE A 155 6.76 1.27 -26.12
CA ILE A 155 7.44 2.43 -26.69
C ILE A 155 8.47 1.97 -27.73
N LEU A 156 9.26 0.95 -27.39
CA LEU A 156 10.39 0.50 -28.20
C LEU A 156 9.99 -0.40 -29.38
N ARG A 157 8.81 -1.04 -29.31
CA ARG A 157 8.33 -1.93 -30.36
C ARG A 157 8.22 -1.19 -31.69
N GLY A 158 9.02 -1.62 -32.66
CA GLY A 158 9.01 -1.10 -34.03
C GLY A 158 9.62 0.29 -34.21
N ARG A 159 10.30 0.85 -33.19
CA ARG A 159 10.99 2.15 -33.28
C ARG A 159 12.48 2.00 -33.50
N ASN A 160 13.08 2.99 -34.17
CA ASN A 160 14.54 3.12 -34.25
C ASN A 160 15.09 3.75 -32.95
N TYR A 161 15.82 2.94 -32.18
CA TYR A 161 16.44 3.33 -30.91
C TYR A 161 17.38 4.53 -31.00
N GLU A 162 18.04 4.73 -32.14
CA GLU A 162 19.01 5.82 -32.29
C GLU A 162 18.36 7.16 -32.62
N SER A 163 17.09 7.16 -33.02
CA SER A 163 16.35 8.37 -33.33
C SER A 163 16.20 9.28 -32.11
N LEU A 164 16.44 10.58 -32.31
CA LEU A 164 16.26 11.60 -31.27
C LEU A 164 14.85 11.56 -30.67
N GLY A 165 13.82 11.37 -31.50
CA GLY A 165 12.44 11.28 -31.05
C GLY A 165 12.20 10.12 -30.07
N THR A 166 12.82 8.95 -30.29
CA THR A 166 12.69 7.82 -29.35
C THR A 166 13.39 8.12 -28.03
N LYS A 167 14.56 8.77 -28.06
CA LYS A 167 15.29 9.20 -26.86
C LYS A 167 14.49 10.20 -26.03
N VAL A 168 13.87 11.19 -26.67
CA VAL A 168 13.00 12.18 -26.00
C VAL A 168 11.78 11.51 -25.36
N ILE A 169 11.13 10.58 -26.06
CA ILE A 169 9.97 9.84 -25.52
C ILE A 169 10.38 9.01 -24.30
N LEU A 170 11.51 8.31 -24.35
CA LEU A 170 12.01 7.52 -23.22
C LEU A 170 12.35 8.40 -22.01
N LEU A 171 12.98 9.55 -22.24
CA LEU A 171 13.27 10.51 -21.16
C LEU A 171 11.98 11.00 -20.50
N TYR A 172 11.01 11.45 -21.30
CA TYR A 172 9.74 11.93 -20.77
C TYR A 172 8.97 10.82 -20.05
N ALA A 173 8.95 9.61 -20.61
CA ALA A 173 8.34 8.46 -19.97
C ALA A 173 9.03 8.11 -18.64
N ALA A 174 10.36 8.21 -18.54
CA ALA A 174 11.08 7.97 -17.29
C ALA A 174 10.66 8.96 -16.20
N LEU A 175 10.60 10.26 -16.52
CA LEU A 175 10.19 11.31 -15.59
C LEU A 175 8.75 11.12 -15.12
N LEU A 176 7.83 10.78 -16.03
CA LEU A 176 6.45 10.47 -15.70
C LEU A 176 6.33 9.22 -14.84
N MET A 177 7.09 8.17 -15.17
CA MET A 177 7.07 6.93 -14.41
C MET A 177 7.62 7.11 -12.99
N GLY A 178 8.58 8.02 -12.78
CA GLY A 178 9.00 8.45 -11.45
C GLY A 178 7.83 9.06 -10.65
N ALA A 179 7.06 9.96 -11.27
CA ALA A 179 5.91 10.59 -10.61
C ALA A 179 4.80 9.56 -10.30
N VAL A 180 4.54 8.65 -11.24
CA VAL A 180 3.61 7.53 -11.03
C VAL A 180 4.07 6.63 -9.89
N PHE A 181 5.37 6.37 -9.75
CA PHE A 181 5.89 5.54 -8.66
C PHE A 181 5.56 6.12 -7.28
N VAL A 182 5.78 7.43 -7.10
CA VAL A 182 5.50 8.14 -5.85
C VAL A 182 3.99 8.16 -5.58
N HIS A 183 3.19 8.69 -6.52
CA HIS A 183 1.76 8.90 -6.28
C HIS A 183 0.98 7.59 -6.18
N ALA A 184 1.25 6.62 -7.05
CA ALA A 184 0.57 5.34 -6.98
C ALA A 184 1.06 4.50 -5.78
N GLY A 185 2.32 4.67 -5.35
CA GLY A 185 2.86 4.04 -4.15
C GLY A 185 2.14 4.50 -2.89
N ASN A 186 1.97 5.82 -2.74
CA ASN A 186 1.20 6.41 -1.64
C ASN A 186 -0.24 5.88 -1.61
N ILE A 187 -0.95 6.00 -2.73
CA ILE A 187 -2.35 5.52 -2.85
C ILE A 187 -2.43 4.02 -2.53
N TRP A 188 -1.45 3.22 -2.97
CA TRP A 188 -1.41 1.79 -2.69
C TRP A 188 -1.21 1.50 -1.20
N CYS A 189 -0.24 2.14 -0.56
CA CYS A 189 0.03 1.96 0.86
C CYS A 189 -1.17 2.41 1.72
N ASP A 190 -1.79 3.54 1.40
CA ASP A 190 -3.02 4.00 2.04
C ASP A 190 -4.17 3.01 1.87
N THR A 191 -4.33 2.47 0.67
CA THR A 191 -5.36 1.45 0.38
C THR A 191 -5.12 0.18 1.19
N MET A 192 -3.86 -0.28 1.28
CA MET A 192 -3.53 -1.47 2.08
C MET A 192 -3.74 -1.24 3.57
N GLU A 193 -3.44 -0.04 4.07
CA GLU A 193 -3.74 0.36 5.45
C GLU A 193 -5.25 0.41 5.70
N ALA A 194 -6.03 0.99 4.79
CA ALA A 194 -7.49 1.01 4.87
C ALA A 194 -8.10 -0.41 4.88
N ILE A 195 -7.60 -1.30 4.02
CA ILE A 195 -7.97 -2.72 3.97
C ILE A 195 -7.65 -3.40 5.31
N ARG A 196 -6.44 -3.20 5.85
CA ARG A 196 -6.00 -3.78 7.13
C ARG A 196 -6.87 -3.33 8.30
N LEU A 197 -7.25 -2.05 8.29
CA LEU A 197 -8.09 -1.46 9.34
C LEU A 197 -9.57 -1.75 9.14
N GLY A 198 -9.99 -2.27 7.98
CA GLY A 198 -11.41 -2.47 7.67
C GLY A 198 -12.22 -1.17 7.68
N ASN A 199 -11.54 -0.03 7.49
CA ASN A 199 -12.12 1.30 7.45
C ASN A 199 -11.59 1.99 6.18
N GLY A 200 -12.44 2.61 5.38
CA GLY A 200 -11.99 3.32 4.17
C GLY A 200 -11.28 4.66 4.46
N HIS A 201 -10.84 4.90 5.71
CA HIS A 201 -10.48 6.23 6.22
C HIS A 201 -9.05 6.21 6.79
N GLY A 202 -8.05 6.35 5.91
CA GLY A 202 -6.64 6.49 6.29
C GLY A 202 -6.22 7.91 6.72
N SER A 203 -7.13 8.89 6.68
CA SER A 203 -6.80 10.33 6.60
C SER A 203 -6.15 10.98 7.82
N TYR A 204 -5.99 10.28 8.95
CA TYR A 204 -5.47 10.87 10.20
C TYR A 204 -4.23 10.18 10.76
N ARG A 205 -3.65 9.23 10.02
CA ARG A 205 -2.52 8.43 10.47
C ARG A 205 -1.30 8.73 9.60
N ASP A 206 -0.52 9.71 10.02
CA ASP A 206 0.78 10.08 9.41
C ASP A 206 1.87 9.04 9.74
N ARG A 207 1.61 7.77 9.42
CA ARG A 207 2.48 6.63 9.75
C ARG A 207 2.82 5.78 8.53
N VAL A 208 2.43 6.17 7.33
CA VAL A 208 2.75 5.45 6.09
C VAL A 208 4.18 5.84 5.66
N PRO A 209 5.15 4.90 5.54
CA PRO A 209 6.57 5.21 5.37
C PRO A 209 6.90 5.86 4.04
N TRP A 210 6.05 5.60 3.04
CA TRP A 210 6.26 6.04 1.67
C TRP A 210 6.26 7.57 1.57
N ASP A 211 5.57 8.29 2.45
CA ASP A 211 5.53 9.75 2.39
C ASP A 211 6.82 10.43 2.89
N HIS A 212 7.74 9.71 3.54
CA HIS A 212 8.93 10.33 4.14
C HIS A 212 10.11 10.48 3.18
N HIS A 213 10.09 9.82 2.02
CA HIS A 213 11.25 9.74 1.11
C HIS A 213 10.91 10.00 -0.36
N ALA A 214 9.90 10.83 -0.64
CA ALA A 214 9.37 11.11 -1.98
C ALA A 214 10.46 11.41 -3.04
N ALA A 215 11.51 12.15 -2.70
CA ALA A 215 12.61 12.45 -3.63
C ALA A 215 13.42 11.20 -4.01
N ALA A 216 13.75 10.35 -3.03
CA ALA A 216 14.47 9.11 -3.28
C ALA A 216 13.62 8.12 -4.08
N GLU A 217 12.33 8.02 -3.75
CA GLU A 217 11.36 7.18 -4.44
C GLU A 217 11.17 7.60 -5.90
N TYR A 218 11.08 8.90 -6.17
CA TYR A 218 11.01 9.44 -7.53
C TYR A 218 12.20 8.97 -8.37
N VAL A 219 13.41 9.05 -7.82
CA VAL A 219 14.64 8.58 -8.47
C VAL A 219 14.60 7.07 -8.68
N VAL A 220 14.15 6.28 -7.70
CA VAL A 220 14.00 4.83 -7.82
C VAL A 220 13.05 4.47 -8.97
N GLY A 221 11.88 5.14 -9.07
CA GLY A 221 10.94 4.92 -10.17
C GLY A 221 11.57 5.17 -11.54
N ILE A 222 12.31 6.29 -11.68
CA ILE A 222 13.08 6.60 -12.90
C ILE A 222 14.07 5.48 -13.22
N LEU A 223 14.86 5.05 -12.24
CA LEU A 223 15.89 4.02 -12.44
C LEU A 223 15.31 2.68 -12.85
N VAL A 224 14.18 2.28 -12.25
CA VAL A 224 13.47 1.04 -12.61
C VAL A 224 12.98 1.12 -14.07
N PHE A 225 12.39 2.24 -14.49
CA PHE A 225 11.96 2.41 -15.88
C PHE A 225 13.15 2.41 -16.85
N CYS A 226 14.23 3.12 -16.53
CA CYS A 226 15.46 3.12 -17.32
C CYS A 226 16.04 1.71 -17.46
N GLY A 227 16.07 0.93 -16.37
CA GLY A 227 16.48 -0.47 -16.38
C GLY A 227 15.61 -1.32 -17.31
N ALA A 228 14.29 -1.15 -17.25
CA ALA A 228 13.36 -1.83 -18.15
C ALA A 228 13.62 -1.48 -19.63
N ALA A 229 13.85 -0.20 -19.96
CA ALA A 229 14.18 0.23 -21.32
C ALA A 229 15.51 -0.39 -21.82
N VAL A 230 16.53 -0.46 -20.96
CA VAL A 230 17.82 -1.11 -21.30
C VAL A 230 17.63 -2.60 -21.57
N ILE A 231 16.87 -3.31 -20.72
CA ILE A 231 16.59 -4.74 -20.88
C ILE A 231 15.87 -4.99 -22.20
N GLN A 232 14.85 -4.20 -22.52
CA GLN A 232 14.10 -4.33 -23.77
C GLN A 232 14.97 -4.07 -25.01
N ARG A 233 15.81 -3.02 -24.98
CA ARG A 233 16.77 -2.73 -26.05
C ARG A 233 17.75 -3.88 -26.27
N ARG A 234 18.32 -4.43 -25.19
CA ARG A 234 19.26 -5.57 -25.27
C ARG A 234 18.59 -6.81 -25.83
N THR A 235 17.35 -7.08 -25.41
CA THR A 235 16.60 -8.25 -25.88
C THR A 235 16.34 -8.17 -27.39
N ALA A 236 15.91 -7.01 -27.88
CA ALA A 236 15.71 -6.79 -29.32
C ALA A 236 17.02 -6.90 -30.14
N ALA A 237 18.15 -6.42 -29.59
CA ALA A 237 19.45 -6.54 -30.24
C ALA A 237 19.90 -8.01 -30.38
N LEU A 238 19.73 -8.81 -29.33
CA LEU A 238 20.03 -10.24 -29.33
C LEU A 238 19.17 -11.00 -30.34
N GLU A 239 17.86 -10.72 -30.41
CA GLU A 239 16.95 -11.32 -31.40
C GLU A 239 17.38 -11.02 -32.84
N SER A 240 17.75 -9.76 -33.12
CA SER A 240 18.23 -9.36 -34.45
C SER A 240 19.57 -10.00 -34.83
N SER A 241 20.39 -10.37 -33.85
CA SER A 241 21.68 -11.03 -34.07
C SER A 241 21.48 -12.53 -34.30
N SER A 242 20.57 -13.16 -33.55
CA SER A 242 20.19 -14.56 -33.73
C SER A 242 19.54 -14.85 -35.08
N GLN A 243 18.73 -13.92 -35.61
CA GLN A 243 18.12 -14.07 -36.94
C GLN A 243 19.12 -13.89 -38.10
N ARG A 244 20.28 -13.27 -37.85
CA ARG A 244 21.33 -13.05 -38.86
C ARG A 244 22.34 -14.18 -38.96
N LEU A 245 22.32 -15.15 -38.03
CA LEU A 245 23.11 -16.37 -38.18
C LEU A 245 22.49 -17.20 -39.31
N PRO A 246 23.24 -17.53 -40.38
CA PRO A 246 22.71 -18.33 -41.46
C PRO A 246 22.34 -19.71 -40.92
N THR A 247 21.10 -20.14 -41.16
CA THR A 247 20.74 -21.55 -41.24
C THR A 247 21.45 -22.13 -42.46
N GLU A 248 22.76 -22.32 -42.37
CA GLU A 248 23.49 -23.23 -43.22
C GLU A 248 23.97 -24.40 -42.35
N GLN A 249 23.84 -25.59 -42.94
CA GLN A 249 24.12 -26.92 -42.40
C GLN A 249 22.98 -27.57 -41.60
N VAL A 250 21.97 -28.06 -42.31
CA VAL A 250 21.75 -29.51 -42.55
C VAL A 250 21.22 -29.71 -43.97
#